data_AF-A0A964DC43-F1
#
_entry.id   AF-A0A964DC43-F1
#
_cell.length_a   1.000
_cell.length_b   1.000
_cell.length_c   1.000
_cell.angle_alpha   90.00
_cell.angle_beta   90.00
_cell.angle_gamma   90.00
#
_symmetry.space_group_name_H-M   'P 1'
#
loop_
_entity.id
_entity.type
_entity.pdbx_description
1 polymer ?
#
loop_
_entity_poly.entity_id
_entity_poly.type
_entity_poly.pdbx_seq_one_letter_code
_entity_poly.pdbx_strand_id
1 'polypeptide(L)' 'MNTLDILTYICEKKEEFVVKGMNTHDALAKATHAIAEEYHICSASITKLITP' A
#
# COMPACT_ATOMS: atom_id res chain seq x y z
N MET A 1 12.17 -9.23 3.86
CA MET A 1 10.78 -8.77 3.94
C MET A 1 9.90 -9.79 3.27
N ASN A 2 8.89 -10.30 3.98
CA ASN A 2 7.92 -11.27 3.46
C ASN A 2 6.63 -10.56 3.03
N THR A 3 5.66 -11.32 2.49
CA THR A 3 4.38 -10.79 2.02
C THR A 3 3.58 -10.09 3.13
N LEU A 4 3.63 -10.60 4.36
CA LEU A 4 2.89 -10.02 5.49
C LEU A 4 3.49 -8.67 5.92
N ASP A 5 4.82 -8.54 5.88
CA ASP A 5 5.51 -7.28 6.17
C ASP A 5 5.08 -6.19 5.16
N ILE A 6 5.01 -6.54 3.87
CA ILE A 6 4.55 -5.63 2.80
C ILE A 6 3.13 -5.16 3.06
N LEU A 7 2.22 -6.09 3.39
CA LEU A 7 0.82 -5.75 3.69
C LEU A 7 0.70 -4.85 4.92
N THR A 8 1.53 -5.08 5.93
CA THR A 8 1.60 -4.24 7.14
C THR A 8 2.00 -2.82 6.79
N TYR A 9 3.08 -2.63 6.04
CA TYR A 9 3.54 -1.31 5.64
C TYR A 9 2.54 -0.56 4.74
N ILE A 10 1.84 -1.27 3.86
CA ILE A 10 0.77 -0.66 3.05
C ILE A 10 -0.37 -0.16 3.95
N CYS A 11 -0.75 -0.92 4.97
CA CYS A 11 -1.77 -0.52 5.93
C CYS A 11 -1.35 0.72 6.73
N GLU A 12 -0.12 0.74 7.25
CA GLU A 12 0.42 1.89 7.99
C GLU A 12 0.45 3.15 7.11
N LYS A 13 0.98 3.04 5.88
CA LYS A 13 1.02 4.16 4.93
C LYS A 13 -0.37 4.64 4.53
N LYS A 14 -1.33 3.72 4.36
CA LYS A 14 -2.72 4.08 4.08
C LYS A 14 -3.30 4.89 5.23
N GLU A 15 -3.09 4.47 6.48
CA GLU A 15 -3.57 5.20 7.66
C GLU A 15 -2.96 6.61 7.76
N GLU A 16 -1.66 6.77 7.46
CA GLU A 16 -1.04 8.10 7.38
C GLU A 16 -1.75 9.02 6.38
N PHE A 17 -2.15 8.51 5.21
CA PHE A 17 -2.87 9.29 4.21
C PHE A 17 -4.32 9.58 4.62
N VAL A 18 -5.00 8.64 5.26
CA VAL A 18 -6.36 8.83 5.78
C VAL A 18 -6.38 9.91 6.87
N VAL A 19 -5.41 9.87 7.81
CA VAL A 19 -5.26 10.90 8.85
C VAL A 19 -5.02 12.29 8.24
N LYS A 20 -4.40 12.36 7.04
CA LYS A 20 -4.22 13.60 6.27
C LYS A 20 -5.48 14.02 5.48
N GLY A 21 -6.62 13.37 5.70
CA GLY A 21 -7.91 13.70 5.08
C GLY A 21 -8.15 13.07 3.72
N MET A 22 -7.31 12.11 3.29
CA MET A 22 -7.55 11.35 2.07
C MET A 22 -8.64 10.31 2.30
N ASN A 23 -9.50 10.06 1.31
CA ASN A 23 -10.44 8.95 1.40
C ASN A 23 -9.69 7.60 1.37
N THR A 24 -10.29 6.56 1.94
CA THR A 24 -9.66 5.25 2.10
C THR A 24 -9.20 4.62 0.79
N HIS A 25 -9.95 4.83 -0.31
CA HIS A 25 -9.64 4.24 -1.61
C HIS A 25 -8.37 4.88 -2.21
N ASP A 26 -8.32 6.22 -2.25
CA ASP A 26 -7.18 6.96 -2.77
C ASP A 26 -5.95 6.78 -1.87
N ALA A 27 -6.15 6.71 -0.56
CA ALA A 27 -5.10 6.42 0.41
C ALA A 27 -4.47 5.05 0.16
N LEU A 28 -5.28 4.02 -0.13
CA LEU A 28 -4.79 2.68 -0.43
C LEU A 28 -4.01 2.63 -1.75
N ALA A 29 -4.52 3.30 -2.80
CA ALA A 29 -3.83 3.37 -4.08
C ALA A 29 -2.47 4.07 -3.93
N LYS A 30 -2.42 5.18 -3.19
CA LYS A 30 -1.19 5.93 -2.94
C LYS A 30 -0.20 5.16 -2.05
N ALA A 31 -0.68 4.48 -1.01
CA ALA A 31 0.16 3.61 -0.18
C ALA A 31 0.75 2.45 -0.97
N THR A 32 -0.06 1.81 -1.82
CA THR A 32 0.40 0.73 -2.71
C THR A 32 1.50 1.22 -3.65
N HIS A 33 1.33 2.41 -4.24
CA HIS A 33 2.33 2.99 -5.13
C HIS A 33 3.63 3.34 -4.39
N ALA A 34 3.54 3.99 -3.22
CA ALA A 34 4.70 4.35 -2.41
C ALA A 34 5.53 3.12 -2.01
N ILE A 35 4.86 2.04 -1.56
CA ILE A 35 5.53 0.79 -1.18
C ILE A 35 6.10 0.07 -2.42
N ALA A 36 5.42 0.12 -3.57
CA ALA A 36 5.94 -0.42 -4.82
C ALA A 36 7.27 0.25 -5.23
N GLU A 37 7.34 1.58 -5.12
CA GLU A 37 8.54 2.36 -5.40
C GLU A 37 9.66 2.10 -4.39
N GLU A 38 9.34 2.14 -3.09
CA GLU A 38 10.30 1.98 -1.99
C GLU A 38 11.02 0.64 -2.01
N TYR A 39 10.28 -0.44 -2.31
CA TYR A 39 10.82 -1.80 -2.30
C TYR A 39 11.09 -2.36 -3.70
N HIS A 40 10.97 -1.53 -4.74
CA HIS A 40 11.13 -1.92 -6.14
C HIS A 40 10.28 -3.15 -6.52
N ILE A 41 9.05 -3.21 -6.00
CA ILE A 41 8.09 -4.28 -6.26
C ILE A 41 7.13 -3.83 -7.35
N CYS A 42 6.80 -4.73 -8.28
CA CYS A 42 5.77 -4.45 -9.27
C CYS A 42 4.42 -4.16 -8.58
N SER A 43 3.86 -2.99 -8.81
CA SER A 43 2.56 -2.58 -8.25
C SER A 43 1.45 -3.58 -8.58
N ALA A 44 1.46 -4.17 -9.79
CA ALA A 44 0.51 -5.20 -10.18
C ALA A 44 0.60 -6.47 -9.32
N SER A 45 1.80 -6.82 -8.84
CA SER A 45 1.98 -7.95 -7.91
C SER A 45 1.38 -7.61 -6.54
N ILE A 46 1.54 -6.37 -6.08
CA ILE A 46 0.92 -5.90 -4.83
C ILE A 46 -0.60 -5.87 -4.96
N THR A 47 -1.15 -5.36 -6.08
CA THR A 47 -2.60 -5.37 -6.32
C THR A 47 -3.17 -6.78 -6.22
N LYS A 48 -2.54 -7.77 -6.87
CA LYS A 48 -2.95 -9.19 -6.78
C LYS A 48 -2.92 -9.78 -5.36
N LEU A 49 -2.13 -9.20 -4.45
CA LEU A 49 -2.10 -9.63 -3.04
C LEU A 49 -3.24 -9.04 -2.23
N ILE A 50 -3.75 -7.87 -2.62
CA ILE A 50 -4.77 -7.11 -1.88
C ILE A 50 -6.18 -7.41 -2.42
N THR A 51 -6.31 -7.63 -3.73
CA THR A 51 -7.58 -7.99 -4.37
C THR A 51 -7.62 -9.50 -4.66
N PRO A 52 -8.57 -10.25 -4.07
CA PRO A 52 -8.77 -11.68 -4.36
C PRO A 52 -9.27 -11.94 -5.79
#